data_AF-A0A0C9ZA39-F1
#
_entry.id   AF-A0A0C9ZA39-F1
#
_cell.length_a   1.000
_cell.length_b   1.000
_cell.length_c   1.000
_cell.angle_alpha   90.00
_cell.angle_beta   90.00
_cell.angle_gamma   90.00
#
_symmetry.space_group_name_H-M   'P 1'
#
loop_
_entity.id
_entity.type
_entity.pdbx_description
1 polymer ?
#
loop_
_entity_poly.entity_id
_entity_poly.type
_entity_poly.pdbx_seq_one_letter_code
_entity_poly.pdbx_strand_id
1 'polypeptide(L)'
;PGQHVAHALLHIENALVANCLLRDGLYVYCMKLLPKKDKREPVCCVKCQHWGHIAHDCMAALDACSACRGPHRFAACNHPSCRYCVSCESSSHPSSSWNCPELTRHCAALNMKHLDNTLPYFPTADPWT
;
A
#
# COMPACT_ATOMS: atom_id res chain seq x y z
N PRO A 1 9.66 3.52 25.75
CA PRO A 1 8.22 3.84 25.54
C PRO A 1 8.08 5.01 24.55
N GLY A 2 7.49 4.79 23.38
CA GLY A 2 7.42 5.82 22.33
C GLY A 2 6.48 5.56 21.15
N GLN A 3 5.58 4.59 21.26
CA GLN A 3 4.54 4.38 20.24
C GLN A 3 3.28 5.15 20.65
N HIS A 4 2.90 6.15 19.85
CA HIS A 4 1.74 7.01 20.09
C HIS A 4 0.55 6.69 19.18
N VAL A 5 0.77 5.85 18.16
CA VAL A 5 -0.21 5.51 17.13
C VAL A 5 -0.18 4.01 16.90
N ALA A 6 -1.36 3.41 16.74
CA ALA A 6 -1.54 2.05 16.30
C ALA A 6 -2.44 2.03 15.07
N HIS A 7 -2.18 1.10 14.16
CA HIS A 7 -3.06 0.80 13.05
C HIS A 7 -3.82 -0.49 13.36
N ALA A 8 -5.10 -0.55 13.00
CA ALA A 8 -5.92 -1.73 13.17
C ALA A 8 -6.55 -2.10 11.82
N LEU A 9 -6.53 -3.38 11.50
CA LEU A 9 -7.32 -3.96 10.42
C LEU A 9 -8.54 -4.62 11.05
N LEU A 10 -9.74 -4.22 10.61
CA LEU A 10 -11.00 -4.77 11.11
C LEU A 10 -11.57 -5.73 10.07
N HIS A 11 -11.76 -6.98 10.46
CA HIS A 11 -12.49 -7.94 9.66
C HIS A 11 -13.98 -7.89 10.03
N ILE A 12 -14.83 -7.57 9.06
CA ILE A 12 -16.28 -7.42 9.24
C ILE A 12 -16.95 -8.39 8.28
N GLU A 13 -17.74 -9.33 8.80
CA GLU A 13 -18.37 -10.38 7.99
C GLU A 13 -19.56 -9.87 7.15
N ASN A 14 -20.14 -8.72 7.52
CA ASN A 14 -21.32 -8.17 6.88
C ASN A 14 -21.01 -6.85 6.15
N ALA A 15 -21.22 -6.83 4.84
CA ALA A 15 -20.99 -5.67 3.97
C ALA A 15 -21.80 -4.42 4.38
N LEU A 16 -23.05 -4.59 4.83
CA LEU A 16 -23.87 -3.47 5.31
C LEU A 16 -23.25 -2.83 6.56
N VAL A 17 -22.81 -3.65 7.51
CA VAL A 17 -22.15 -3.16 8.73
C VAL A 17 -20.82 -2.48 8.37
N ALA A 18 -20.03 -3.07 7.47
CA ALA A 18 -18.80 -2.47 7.00
C ALA A 18 -19.04 -1.11 6.35
N ASN A 19 -20.09 -0.98 5.52
CA ASN A 19 -20.46 0.29 4.88
C ASN A 19 -20.91 1.34 5.89
N CYS A 20 -21.67 0.95 6.93
CA CYS A 20 -21.99 1.86 8.03
C CYS A 20 -20.72 2.36 8.74
N LEU A 21 -19.74 1.49 9.01
CA LEU A 21 -18.48 1.91 9.63
C LEU A 21 -17.67 2.85 8.72
N LEU A 22 -17.65 2.60 7.41
CA LEU A 22 -16.97 3.45 6.43
C LEU A 22 -17.62 4.83 6.31
N ARG A 23 -18.96 4.90 6.35
CA ARG A 23 -19.73 6.14 6.23
C ARG A 23 -19.74 6.94 7.53
N ASP A 24 -20.07 6.29 8.64
CA ASP A 24 -20.40 6.96 9.89
C ASP A 24 -19.21 7.05 10.85
N GLY A 25 -18.19 6.22 10.64
CA GLY A 25 -17.05 6.03 11.52
C GLY A 25 -17.33 5.07 12.68
N LEU A 26 -16.34 4.95 13.56
CA LEU A 26 -16.44 4.15 14.79
C LEU A 26 -15.78 4.88 15.96
N TYR A 27 -16.14 4.51 17.19
CA TYR A 27 -15.58 5.13 18.39
C TYR A 27 -14.67 4.14 19.14
N VAL A 28 -13.45 4.58 19.46
CA VAL A 28 -12.51 3.86 20.33
C VAL A 28 -12.07 4.82 21.43
N TYR A 29 -12.30 4.47 22.70
CA TYR A 29 -12.00 5.33 23.86
C TYR A 29 -12.50 6.79 23.67
N CYS A 30 -13.76 6.95 23.27
CA CYS A 30 -14.40 8.24 22.97
C CYS A 30 -13.80 9.05 21.80
N MET A 31 -12.84 8.49 21.05
CA MET A 31 -12.32 9.09 19.83
C MET A 31 -13.05 8.56 18.61
N LYS A 32 -13.59 9.46 17.77
CA LYS A 32 -14.20 9.09 16.49
C LYS A 32 -13.10 8.84 15.46
N LEU A 33 -13.09 7.63 14.89
CA LEU A 33 -12.18 7.20 13.84
C LEU A 33 -12.97 6.99 12.54
N LEU A 34 -12.37 7.39 11.42
CA LEU A 34 -12.91 7.18 10.08
C LEU A 34 -12.08 6.09 9.40
N PRO A 35 -12.54 4.82 9.41
CA PRO A 35 -11.82 3.75 8.75
C PRO A 35 -11.86 3.97 7.23
N LYS A 36 -10.89 3.37 6.55
CA LYS A 36 -10.86 3.31 5.09
C LYS A 36 -11.07 1.87 4.67
N LYS A 37 -11.75 1.68 3.52
CA LYS A 37 -11.89 0.35 2.94
C LYS A 37 -10.51 -0.19 2.62
N ASP A 38 -10.23 -1.40 3.06
CA ASP A 38 -9.01 -2.10 2.70
C ASP A 38 -9.06 -2.43 1.21
N LYS A 39 -8.14 -1.85 0.44
CA LYS A 39 -8.08 -2.02 -1.01
C LYS A 39 -6.93 -2.95 -1.32
N ARG A 40 -7.08 -3.75 -2.38
CA ARG A 40 -5.94 -4.50 -2.90
C ARG A 40 -4.92 -3.50 -3.42
N GLU A 41 -3.69 -3.60 -2.94
CA GLU A 41 -2.58 -2.76 -3.38
C GLU A 41 -1.60 -3.57 -4.25
N PRO A 42 -0.91 -2.94 -5.22
CA PRO A 42 0.14 -3.60 -5.95
C PRO A 42 1.28 -4.04 -5.03
N VAL A 43 1.71 -5.28 -5.18
CA VAL A 43 2.83 -5.82 -4.40
C VAL A 43 4.15 -5.32 -4.98
N CYS A 44 4.93 -4.61 -4.16
CA CYS A 44 6.33 -4.28 -4.45
C CYS A 44 7.25 -5.20 -3.65
N CYS A 45 8.17 -5.86 -4.34
CA CYS A 45 9.15 -6.74 -3.71
C CYS A 45 10.16 -5.92 -2.90
N VAL A 46 10.20 -6.10 -1.58
CA VAL A 46 11.15 -5.38 -0.72
C VAL A 46 12.61 -5.79 -0.88
N LYS A 47 12.88 -6.88 -1.64
CA LYS A 47 14.24 -7.33 -1.99
C LYS A 47 14.75 -6.62 -3.24
N CYS A 48 14.02 -6.65 -4.35
CA CYS A 48 14.48 -6.10 -5.64
C CYS A 48 13.81 -4.79 -6.06
N GLN A 49 12.79 -4.32 -5.34
CA GLN A 49 12.00 -3.11 -5.64
C GLN A 49 11.21 -3.16 -6.97
N HIS A 50 10.99 -4.35 -7.53
CA HIS A 50 10.10 -4.58 -8.66
C HIS A 50 8.72 -5.07 -8.23
N TRP A 51 7.73 -4.89 -9.10
CA TRP A 51 6.33 -5.20 -8.82
C TRP A 51 5.95 -6.64 -9.13
N GLY A 52 4.88 -7.12 -8.50
CA GLY A 52 4.19 -8.37 -8.86
C GLY A 52 4.62 -9.62 -8.11
N HIS A 53 5.56 -9.51 -7.16
CA HIS A 53 5.98 -10.63 -6.30
C HIS A 53 6.48 -10.12 -4.95
N ILE A 54 6.50 -11.01 -3.96
CA ILE A 54 7.06 -10.74 -2.63
C ILE A 54 8.53 -11.18 -2.55
N ALA A 55 9.26 -10.73 -1.53
CA ALA A 55 10.67 -11.06 -1.35
C ALA A 55 10.95 -12.57 -1.23
N HIS A 56 10.00 -13.34 -0.66
CA HIS A 56 10.09 -14.80 -0.57
C HIS A 56 10.22 -15.45 -1.95
N ASP A 57 9.49 -14.97 -2.95
CA ASP A 57 9.46 -15.52 -4.31
C ASP A 57 10.50 -14.86 -5.24
N CYS A 58 11.40 -14.03 -4.68
CA CYS A 58 12.27 -13.19 -5.46
C CYS A 58 13.60 -13.88 -5.83
N MET A 59 13.80 -14.08 -7.12
CA MET A 59 14.99 -14.71 -7.71
C MET A 59 16.20 -13.78 -7.87
N ALA A 60 16.12 -12.52 -7.43
CA ALA A 60 17.26 -11.61 -7.50
C ALA A 60 18.42 -12.11 -6.63
N ALA A 61 19.65 -12.05 -7.15
CA ALA A 61 20.84 -12.48 -6.41
C ALA A 61 21.19 -11.55 -5.23
N LEU A 62 20.88 -10.25 -5.37
CA LEU A 62 21.21 -9.21 -4.40
C LEU A 62 19.97 -8.38 -4.05
N ASP A 63 19.97 -7.81 -2.84
CA ASP A 63 19.01 -6.77 -2.46
C ASP A 63 19.26 -5.48 -3.26
N ALA A 64 18.20 -4.72 -3.52
CA ALA A 64 18.24 -3.37 -4.05
C ALA A 64 17.70 -2.40 -3.00
N CYS A 65 18.49 -1.39 -2.66
CA CYS A 65 18.11 -0.38 -1.69
C CYS A 65 16.95 0.46 -2.24
N SER A 66 15.86 0.57 -1.45
CA SER A 66 14.66 1.33 -1.84
C SER A 66 14.91 2.83 -2.02
N ALA A 67 16.00 3.38 -1.48
CA ALA A 67 16.38 4.78 -1.61
C ALA A 67 17.41 5.05 -2.71
N CYS A 68 18.48 4.23 -2.81
CA CYS A 68 19.62 4.53 -3.68
C CYS A 68 19.93 3.47 -4.75
N ARG A 69 19.13 2.38 -4.84
CA ARG A 69 19.33 1.23 -5.75
C ARG A 69 20.60 0.40 -5.52
N GLY A 70 21.46 0.75 -4.57
CA GLY A 70 22.67 0.00 -4.27
C GLY A 70 22.40 -1.46 -3.82
N PRO A 71 23.40 -2.35 -3.91
CA PRO A 71 23.28 -3.78 -3.61
C PRO A 71 23.24 -4.07 -2.10
N HIS A 72 22.26 -3.49 -1.40
CA HIS A 72 22.08 -3.60 0.05
C HIS A 72 20.63 -3.29 0.44
N ARG A 73 20.23 -3.70 1.65
CA ARG A 73 18.92 -3.33 2.23
C ARG A 73 18.93 -1.88 2.72
N PHE A 74 17.79 -1.20 2.68
CA PHE A 74 17.66 0.19 3.13
C PHE A 74 18.22 0.45 4.54
N ALA A 75 18.08 -0.51 5.46
CA ALA A 75 18.62 -0.41 6.82
C ALA A 75 20.16 -0.29 6.89
N ALA A 76 20.88 -0.72 5.84
CA ALA A 76 22.34 -0.63 5.72
C ALA A 76 22.77 0.48 4.74
N CYS A 77 21.87 1.40 4.39
CA CYS A 77 22.16 2.45 3.41
C CYS A 77 22.98 3.59 4.03
N ASN A 78 24.15 3.87 3.45
CA ASN A 78 24.99 5.01 3.84
C ASN A 78 24.51 6.35 3.25
N HIS A 79 23.56 6.32 2.32
CA HIS A 79 23.01 7.50 1.63
C HIS A 79 21.47 7.48 1.61
N PRO A 80 20.80 7.50 2.77
CA PRO A 80 19.33 7.39 2.85
C PRO A 80 18.61 8.61 2.26
N SER A 81 19.30 9.76 2.11
CA SER A 81 18.80 10.95 1.44
C SER A 81 18.83 10.86 -0.09
N CYS A 82 19.56 9.89 -0.65
CA CYS A 82 19.54 9.63 -2.08
C CYS A 82 18.13 9.18 -2.50
N ARG A 83 17.72 9.58 -3.71
CA ARG A 83 16.42 9.25 -4.27
C ARG A 83 16.65 8.57 -5.60
N TYR A 84 16.28 7.31 -5.68
CA TYR A 84 16.27 6.54 -6.90
C TYR A 84 15.14 5.51 -6.85
N CYS A 85 14.32 5.51 -7.89
CA CYS A 85 13.24 4.55 -8.07
C CYS A 85 13.69 3.47 -9.04
N VAL A 86 13.72 2.22 -8.58
CA VAL A 86 14.07 1.06 -9.42
C VAL A 86 13.00 0.80 -10.47
N SER A 87 11.73 1.07 -10.16
CA SER A 87 10.62 0.75 -11.05
C SER A 87 10.54 1.66 -12.28
N CYS A 88 10.73 2.97 -12.11
CA CYS A 88 10.66 3.95 -13.20
C CYS A 88 12.03 4.55 -13.58
N GLU A 89 13.11 4.00 -13.01
CA GLU A 89 14.50 4.37 -13.29
C GLU A 89 14.81 5.88 -13.13
N SER A 90 14.15 6.53 -12.17
CA SER A 90 14.25 7.98 -11.96
C SER A 90 14.95 8.33 -10.64
N SER A 91 15.79 9.36 -10.66
CA SER A 91 16.42 9.93 -9.45
C SER A 91 15.56 11.00 -8.74
N SER A 92 14.31 11.18 -9.16
CA SER A 92 13.41 12.20 -8.57
C SER A 92 12.81 11.77 -7.24
N HIS A 93 12.63 10.46 -7.02
CA HIS A 93 11.97 9.88 -5.84
C HIS A 93 12.54 8.49 -5.52
N PRO A 94 12.42 8.01 -4.26
CA PRO A 94 12.77 6.64 -3.90
C PRO A 94 11.72 5.63 -4.41
N SER A 95 12.07 4.35 -4.45
CA SER A 95 11.20 3.26 -4.91
C SER A 95 9.91 3.09 -4.08
N SER A 96 9.92 3.58 -2.83
CA SER A 96 8.76 3.57 -1.93
C SER A 96 7.81 4.76 -2.10
N SER A 97 8.02 5.61 -3.11
CA SER A 97 7.22 6.82 -3.31
C SER A 97 5.83 6.51 -3.87
N TRP A 98 4.79 7.04 -3.21
CA TRP A 98 3.41 6.99 -3.69
C TRP A 98 3.17 7.80 -4.98
N ASN A 99 4.12 8.69 -5.34
CA ASN A 99 4.04 9.52 -6.55
C ASN A 99 4.74 8.86 -7.76
N CYS A 100 5.13 7.59 -7.66
CA CYS A 100 5.77 6.89 -8.77
C CYS A 100 4.77 6.62 -9.90
N PRO A 101 5.08 6.98 -11.16
CA PRO A 101 4.18 6.71 -12.29
C PRO A 101 3.93 5.20 -12.50
N GLU A 102 4.91 4.35 -12.21
CA GLU A 102 4.72 2.90 -12.29
C GLU A 102 3.77 2.38 -11.22
N LEU A 103 3.83 2.91 -9.99
CA LEU A 103 2.84 2.57 -8.97
C LEU A 103 1.43 2.96 -9.43
N THR A 104 1.25 4.17 -9.98
CA THR A 104 -0.04 4.60 -10.52
C THR A 104 -0.54 3.65 -11.61
N ARG A 105 0.34 3.23 -12.53
CA ARG A 105 0.02 2.27 -13.60
C ARG A 105 -0.39 0.91 -13.03
N HIS A 106 0.34 0.40 -12.03
CA HIS A 106 0.04 -0.86 -11.37
C HIS A 106 -1.27 -0.80 -10.58
N CYS A 107 -1.54 0.30 -9.87
CA CYS A 107 -2.81 0.55 -9.17
C CYS A 107 -3.98 0.57 -10.17
N ALA A 108 -3.86 1.27 -11.29
CA ALA A 108 -4.89 1.32 -12.32
C ALA A 108 -5.18 -0.07 -12.91
N ALA A 109 -4.13 -0.82 -13.25
CA ALA A 109 -4.27 -2.19 -13.77
C ALA A 109 -4.92 -3.13 -12.74
N LEU A 110 -4.61 -2.97 -11.45
CA LEU A 110 -5.21 -3.76 -10.38
C LEU A 110 -6.69 -3.40 -10.18
N ASN A 111 -7.01 -2.11 -10.22
CA ASN A 111 -8.38 -1.61 -10.11
C ASN A 111 -9.27 -2.07 -11.28
N MET A 112 -8.73 -2.16 -12.50
CA MET A 112 -9.45 -2.71 -13.65
C MET A 112 -9.81 -4.20 -13.47
N LYS A 113 -8.97 -4.96 -12.76
CA LYS A 113 -9.22 -6.38 -12.45
C LYS A 113 -10.12 -6.58 -11.23
N HIS A 114 -10.19 -5.58 -10.35
CA HIS A 114 -10.94 -5.62 -9.10
C HIS A 114 -11.79 -4.36 -8.95
N LEU A 115 -12.98 -4.38 -9.56
CA LEU A 115 -13.92 -3.26 -9.54
C LEU A 115 -14.20 -2.76 -8.11
N ASP A 116 -14.23 -3.68 -7.13
CA ASP A 116 -14.39 -3.36 -5.72
C ASP A 116 -13.37 -2.32 -5.23
N ASN A 117 -12.12 -2.31 -5.71
CA ASN A 117 -11.14 -1.31 -5.30
C ASN A 117 -11.54 0.13 -5.67
N THR A 118 -12.34 0.30 -6.72
CA THR A 118 -12.82 1.62 -7.19
C THR A 118 -14.04 2.11 -6.44
N LEU A 119 -14.82 1.20 -5.85
CA LEU A 119 -16.01 1.56 -5.11
C LEU A 119 -15.65 2.12 -3.72
N PRO A 120 -16.36 3.15 -3.24
CA PRO A 120 -16.17 3.66 -1.88
C PRO A 120 -16.65 2.66 -0.83
N TYR A 121 -17.67 1.86 -1.15
CA TYR A 121 -18.33 0.91 -0.28
C TYR A 121 -18.17 -0.53 -0.80
N PHE A 122 -18.55 -1.51 0.00
CA PHE A 122 -18.71 -2.89 -0.45
C PHE A 122 -20.07 -3.04 -1.15
N PRO A 123 -20.16 -3.70 -2.32
CA PRO A 123 -21.43 -3.88 -3.01
C PRO A 123 -22.48 -4.59 -2.13
N THR A 124 -23.68 -4.03 -2.04
CA THR A 124 -24.86 -4.68 -1.43
C THR A 124 -26.04 -4.64 -2.40
N ALA A 125 -27.23 -5.03 -1.95
CA ALA A 125 -28.46 -4.90 -2.75
C ALA A 125 -28.88 -3.43 -2.96
N ASP A 126 -28.33 -2.51 -2.16
CA ASP A 126 -28.64 -1.10 -2.26
C ASP A 126 -27.94 -0.46 -3.48
N PRO A 127 -28.65 0.24 -4.38
CA PRO A 127 -28.05 0.79 -5.61
C PRO A 127 -26.96 1.84 -5.40
N TRP A 128 -26.82 2.37 -4.18
CA TRP A 128 -25.88 3.45 -3.84
C TRP A 128 -24.53 2.92 -3.28
N THR A 129 -24.38 1.60 -3.12
CA THR A 129 -23.13 0.94 -2.69
C THR A 129 -22.44 0.25 -3.86
#